data_AF-A0A0V0Z862-F1
#
_entry.id   AF-A0A0V0Z862-F1
#
_cell.length_a   1.000
_cell.length_b   1.000
_cell.length_c   1.000
_cell.angle_alpha   90.00
_cell.angle_beta   90.00
_cell.angle_gamma   90.00
#
_symmetry.space_group_name_H-M   'P 1'
#
loop_
_entity.id
_entity.type
_entity.pdbx_description
1 polymer ?
#
loop_
_entity_poly.entity_id
_entity_poly.type
_entity_poly.pdbx_seq_one_letter_code
_entity_poly.pdbx_strand_id
1 'polypeptide(L)'
;LFADLHAYLDNMKAPWELLKLRTQYYETVIKLLLQTVGVPLEKLKFVRGTEFQLSREYTLDVYRISSLVTQHDAKKAGAEVVKQVEYPLLSGLLYPCLQALDEEYLKVDAQFGGVDQRKIFTFSEKYLPSLGYAKRIHLMNPMVPGLTCDKMSASIEDSKIDLLDDPETVKKKLKKAFCEPGNLEKNAVLDFCKHVIFPLLHGEEFSVERDAQAGGNIAFSNFSALSASFADKALHPADLKTAVAVFINKMLTPIREKMSEPEMAKLVEAAYPSSKLKLNKQKQEAELTVGRLDMRVGKIVRVRQHEEAENLFVEEIDVGENEPRTVVSGLAQHYHLDDLCDRFVVVLCNLKPAKLRGILSNGMVLCASR
;
A
#
# COMPACT_ATOMS: atom_id res chain seq x y z
N LEU A 1 0.52 -7.65 19.30
CA LEU A 1 -0.91 -7.46 18.96
C LEU A 1 -1.13 -7.87 17.51
N PHE A 2 -2.05 -8.79 17.24
CA PHE A 2 -2.58 -9.01 15.90
C PHE A 2 -3.76 -8.06 15.71
N ALA A 3 -3.54 -6.97 14.98
CA ALA A 3 -4.51 -5.92 14.78
C ALA A 3 -5.51 -6.30 13.66
N ASP A 4 -6.26 -7.38 13.87
CA ASP A 4 -7.24 -7.93 12.94
C ASP A 4 -8.37 -6.94 12.61
N LEU A 5 -8.90 -6.24 13.62
CA LEU A 5 -9.88 -5.16 13.40
C LEU A 5 -9.29 -4.02 12.54
N HIS A 6 -8.04 -3.65 12.79
CA HIS A 6 -7.34 -2.62 12.01
C HIS A 6 -7.10 -3.04 10.56
N ALA A 7 -6.82 -4.32 10.31
CA ALA A 7 -6.68 -4.87 8.96
C ALA A 7 -7.97 -4.76 8.13
N TYR A 8 -9.13 -4.79 8.80
CA TYR A 8 -10.41 -4.49 8.17
C TYR A 8 -10.64 -2.98 7.98
N LEU A 9 -10.34 -2.17 9.00
CA LEU A 9 -10.55 -0.72 8.98
C LEU A 9 -9.66 0.01 7.97
N ASP A 10 -8.45 -0.49 7.69
CA ASP A 10 -7.56 0.04 6.66
C ASP A 10 -8.02 -0.39 5.26
N ASN A 11 -9.11 0.21 4.81
CA ASN A 11 -9.68 0.07 3.48
C ASN A 11 -9.97 -1.40 3.08
N MET A 12 -10.46 -2.21 4.02
CA MET A 12 -10.82 -3.62 3.82
C MET A 12 -9.70 -4.46 3.20
N LYS A 13 -8.43 -4.20 3.57
CA LYS A 13 -7.27 -5.01 3.13
C LYS A 13 -7.45 -6.50 3.42
N ALA A 14 -8.19 -6.83 4.47
CA ALA A 14 -8.62 -8.19 4.78
C ALA A 14 -10.15 -8.23 5.01
N PRO A 15 -10.90 -9.03 4.23
CA PRO A 15 -12.31 -9.32 4.51
C PRO A 15 -12.49 -10.00 5.87
N TRP A 16 -13.63 -9.78 6.54
CA TRP A 16 -13.95 -10.36 7.85
C TRP A 16 -13.78 -11.88 7.92
N GLU A 17 -14.20 -12.58 6.88
CA GLU A 17 -14.11 -14.05 6.77
C GLU A 17 -12.66 -14.55 6.79
N LEU A 18 -11.73 -13.74 6.28
CA LEU A 18 -10.29 -14.08 6.19
C LEU A 18 -9.49 -13.59 7.39
N LEU A 19 -10.04 -12.73 8.27
CA LEU A 19 -9.29 -12.16 9.39
C LEU A 19 -8.75 -13.24 10.33
N LYS A 20 -9.59 -14.21 10.69
CA LYS A 20 -9.19 -15.30 11.59
C LYS A 20 -8.08 -16.15 10.97
N LEU A 21 -8.24 -16.53 9.70
CA LEU A 21 -7.27 -17.36 8.97
C LEU A 21 -5.93 -16.64 8.79
N ARG A 22 -5.96 -15.35 8.42
CA ARG A 22 -4.74 -14.55 8.30
C ARG A 22 -4.07 -14.35 9.65
N THR A 23 -4.84 -14.13 10.72
CA THR A 23 -4.28 -14.00 12.08
C THR A 23 -3.56 -15.28 12.50
N GLN A 24 -4.17 -16.45 12.25
CA GLN A 24 -3.53 -17.75 12.49
C GLN A 24 -2.25 -17.93 11.66
N TYR A 25 -2.28 -17.55 10.38
CA TYR A 25 -1.09 -17.57 9.53
C TYR A 25 0.03 -16.70 10.11
N TYR A 26 -0.26 -15.44 10.47
CA TYR A 26 0.74 -14.53 11.03
C TYR A 26 1.27 -15.01 12.38
N GLU A 27 0.42 -15.60 13.22
CA GLU A 27 0.83 -16.18 14.49
C GLU A 27 1.83 -17.32 14.31
N THR A 28 1.53 -18.25 13.41
CA THR A 28 2.43 -19.37 13.09
C THR A 28 3.75 -18.88 12.52
N VAL A 29 3.70 -17.97 11.53
CA VAL A 29 4.88 -17.47 10.84
C VAL A 29 5.80 -16.68 11.77
N ILE A 30 5.26 -15.82 12.64
CA ILE A 30 6.06 -15.05 13.60
C ILE A 30 6.70 -15.98 14.64
N LYS A 31 5.99 -17.00 15.13
CA LYS A 31 6.58 -18.01 16.04
C LYS A 31 7.76 -18.71 15.38
N LEU A 32 7.61 -19.14 14.12
CA LEU A 32 8.67 -19.83 13.38
C LEU A 32 9.87 -18.94 13.12
N LEU A 33 9.66 -17.66 12.78
CA LEU A 33 10.75 -16.69 12.61
C LEU A 33 11.55 -16.54 13.90
N LEU A 34 10.88 -16.33 15.03
CA LEU A 34 11.55 -16.16 16.33
C LEU A 34 12.26 -17.44 16.78
N GLN A 35 11.68 -18.62 16.54
CA GLN A 35 12.31 -19.91 16.80
C GLN A 35 13.55 -20.14 15.94
N THR A 36 13.50 -19.76 14.67
CA THR A 36 14.64 -19.90 13.73
C THR A 36 15.81 -19.02 14.14
N VAL A 37 15.52 -17.84 14.71
CA VAL A 37 16.52 -16.93 15.27
C VAL A 37 17.01 -17.39 16.66
N GLY A 38 16.36 -18.37 17.28
CA GLY A 38 16.73 -18.87 18.61
C GLY A 38 16.24 -17.99 19.76
N VAL A 39 15.16 -17.22 19.56
CA VAL A 39 14.59 -16.37 20.60
C VAL A 39 13.64 -17.18 21.50
N PRO A 40 13.83 -17.15 22.84
CA PRO A 40 12.90 -17.76 23.79
C PRO A 40 11.51 -17.12 23.72
N LEU A 41 10.45 -17.95 23.66
CA LEU A 41 9.07 -17.50 23.47
C LEU A 41 8.27 -17.37 24.77
N GLU A 42 8.83 -17.70 25.93
CA GLU A 42 8.08 -17.83 27.18
C GLU A 42 7.48 -16.50 27.66
N LYS A 43 8.15 -15.39 27.32
CA LYS A 43 7.69 -14.03 27.64
C LYS A 43 6.89 -13.39 26.50
N LEU A 44 6.76 -14.06 25.36
CA LEU A 44 6.03 -13.53 24.21
C LEU A 44 4.53 -13.81 24.36
N LYS A 45 3.73 -12.74 24.40
CA LYS A 45 2.27 -12.84 24.44
C LYS A 45 1.65 -12.38 23.13
N PHE A 46 0.87 -13.26 22.51
CA PHE A 46 -0.01 -12.90 21.41
C PHE A 46 -1.39 -12.49 21.96
N VAL A 47 -1.92 -11.40 21.42
CA VAL A 47 -3.25 -10.86 21.74
C VAL A 47 -3.86 -10.44 20.41
N ARG A 48 -5.13 -10.75 20.18
CA ARG A 48 -5.86 -10.30 18.99
C ARG A 48 -6.63 -9.03 19.31
N GLY A 49 -6.71 -8.08 18.38
CA GLY A 49 -7.40 -6.81 18.60
C GLY A 49 -8.87 -7.03 18.97
N THR A 50 -9.56 -7.91 18.24
CA THR A 50 -10.96 -8.27 18.52
C THR A 50 -11.22 -8.86 19.91
N GLU A 51 -10.20 -9.29 20.67
CA GLU A 51 -10.38 -9.80 22.03
C GLU A 51 -10.75 -8.71 23.05
N PHE A 52 -10.39 -7.44 22.78
CA PHE A 52 -10.67 -6.34 23.71
C PHE A 52 -11.19 -5.07 23.04
N GLN A 53 -10.91 -4.85 21.75
CA GLN A 53 -11.26 -3.60 21.03
C GLN A 53 -12.76 -3.42 20.82
N LEU A 54 -13.56 -4.47 21.03
CA LEU A 54 -15.04 -4.43 20.99
C LEU A 54 -15.67 -4.45 22.39
N SER A 55 -14.87 -4.42 23.45
CA SER A 55 -15.37 -4.33 24.82
C SER A 55 -16.08 -3.00 25.05
N ARG A 56 -16.99 -2.99 26.04
CA ARG A 56 -17.75 -1.80 26.40
C ARG A 56 -16.82 -0.67 26.83
N GLU A 57 -15.83 -0.99 27.66
CA GLU A 57 -14.88 -0.04 28.22
C GLU A 57 -14.07 0.60 27.08
N TYR A 58 -13.49 -0.22 26.20
CA TYR A 58 -12.70 0.28 25.07
C TYR A 58 -13.54 1.14 24.13
N THR A 59 -14.76 0.72 23.82
CA THR A 59 -15.67 1.47 22.96
C THR A 59 -16.06 2.82 23.57
N LEU A 60 -16.25 2.89 24.90
CA LEU A 60 -16.49 4.16 25.58
C LEU A 60 -15.29 5.09 25.47
N ASP A 61 -14.07 4.59 25.61
CA ASP A 61 -12.87 5.40 25.42
C ASP A 61 -12.66 5.82 23.96
N VAL A 62 -13.07 5.02 22.99
CA VAL A 62 -13.13 5.43 21.58
C VAL A 62 -14.05 6.65 21.40
N TYR A 63 -15.23 6.65 22.03
CA TYR A 63 -16.09 7.83 22.00
C TYR A 63 -15.47 9.03 22.72
N ARG A 64 -14.83 8.82 23.89
CA ARG A 64 -14.15 9.90 24.63
C ARG A 64 -12.99 10.51 23.86
N ILE A 65 -12.14 9.71 23.22
CA ILE A 65 -11.04 10.26 22.41
C ILE A 65 -11.59 10.93 21.15
N SER A 66 -12.67 10.42 20.55
CA SER A 66 -13.28 11.02 19.36
C SER A 66 -13.91 12.40 19.62
N SER A 67 -14.32 12.70 20.86
CA SER A 67 -14.82 14.04 21.22
C SER A 67 -13.71 15.06 21.46
N LEU A 68 -12.46 14.61 21.63
CA LEU A 68 -11.29 15.45 21.89
C LEU A 68 -10.42 15.65 20.65
N VAL A 69 -10.37 14.66 19.77
CA VAL A 69 -9.53 14.64 18.58
C VAL A 69 -10.22 15.37 17.43
N THR A 70 -9.50 16.28 16.77
CA THR A 70 -10.01 16.93 15.56
C THR A 70 -9.82 16.02 14.34
N GLN A 71 -10.71 16.15 13.35
CA GLN A 71 -10.58 15.43 12.07
C GLN A 71 -9.23 15.70 11.40
N HIS A 72 -8.74 16.94 11.51
CA HIS A 72 -7.44 17.34 10.99
C HIS A 72 -6.30 16.54 11.64
N ASP A 73 -6.28 16.44 12.97
CA ASP A 73 -5.22 15.75 13.69
C ASP A 73 -5.27 14.24 13.46
N ALA A 74 -6.46 13.64 13.43
CA ALA A 74 -6.63 12.23 13.06
C ALA A 74 -6.12 11.94 11.64
N LYS A 75 -6.51 12.76 10.65
CA LYS A 75 -6.06 12.62 9.26
C LYS A 75 -4.54 12.77 9.15
N LYS A 76 -3.96 13.75 9.86
CA LYS A 76 -2.52 14.00 9.87
C LYS A 76 -1.77 12.83 10.51
N ALA A 77 -2.27 12.28 11.61
CA ALA A 77 -1.66 11.15 12.31
C ALA A 77 -1.58 9.89 11.43
N GLY A 78 -2.66 9.58 10.71
CA GLY A 78 -2.75 8.39 9.85
C GLY A 78 -2.10 8.52 8.47
N ALA A 79 -1.56 9.68 8.08
CA ALA A 79 -1.19 9.98 6.70
C ALA A 79 -0.15 9.03 6.05
N GLU A 80 0.76 8.46 6.86
CA GLU A 80 1.85 7.58 6.39
C GLU A 80 1.55 6.08 6.58
N VAL A 81 0.46 5.76 7.29
CA VAL A 81 0.11 4.41 7.72
C VAL A 81 -1.17 3.94 7.03
N VAL A 82 -2.22 4.76 7.07
CA VAL A 82 -3.52 4.46 6.44
C VAL A 82 -3.41 4.68 4.94
N LYS A 83 -4.01 3.78 4.16
CA LYS A 83 -4.04 3.90 2.70
C LYS A 83 -4.75 5.19 2.27
N GLN A 84 -4.03 6.02 1.52
CA GLN A 84 -4.60 7.24 0.94
C GLN A 84 -5.46 6.88 -0.28
N VAL A 85 -6.71 7.33 -0.27
CA VAL A 85 -7.70 7.14 -1.34
C VAL A 85 -8.38 8.48 -1.65
N GLU A 86 -8.93 8.62 -2.85
CA GLU A 86 -9.58 9.85 -3.33
C GLU A 86 -10.75 10.28 -2.43
N TYR A 87 -11.50 9.31 -1.91
CA TYR A 87 -12.61 9.52 -0.98
C TYR A 87 -12.31 8.79 0.35
N PRO A 88 -11.59 9.42 1.29
CA PRO A 88 -11.19 8.79 2.54
C PRO A 88 -12.39 8.33 3.37
N LEU A 89 -12.35 7.08 3.81
CA LEU A 89 -13.37 6.51 4.68
C LEU A 89 -13.19 6.98 6.12
N LEU A 90 -14.28 7.03 6.90
CA LEU A 90 -14.26 7.36 8.32
C LEU A 90 -13.35 6.42 9.13
N SER A 91 -13.24 5.15 8.71
CA SER A 91 -12.38 4.16 9.35
C SER A 91 -10.92 4.60 9.42
N GLY A 92 -10.44 5.34 8.41
CA GLY A 92 -9.08 5.89 8.39
C GLY A 92 -8.83 6.96 9.45
N LEU A 93 -9.88 7.67 9.88
CA LEU A 93 -9.80 8.67 10.96
C LEU A 93 -9.85 8.03 12.34
N LEU A 94 -10.53 6.88 12.48
CA LEU A 94 -10.58 6.13 13.74
C LEU A 94 -9.28 5.36 14.01
N TYR A 95 -8.52 5.02 12.97
CA TYR A 95 -7.32 4.19 13.07
C TYR A 95 -6.30 4.69 14.11
N PRO A 96 -5.87 5.98 14.11
CA PRO A 96 -4.89 6.45 15.09
C PRO A 96 -5.44 6.46 16.53
N CYS A 97 -6.75 6.69 16.69
CA CYS A 97 -7.40 6.66 18.00
C CYS A 97 -7.36 5.25 18.62
N LEU A 98 -7.66 4.24 17.81
CA LEU A 98 -7.64 2.84 18.23
C LEU A 98 -6.21 2.40 18.59
N GLN A 99 -5.23 2.70 17.74
CA GLN A 99 -3.84 2.35 17.99
C GLN A 99 -3.29 3.02 19.27
N ALA A 100 -3.70 4.25 19.57
CA ALA A 100 -3.32 4.92 20.82
C ALA A 100 -3.93 4.21 22.05
N LEU A 101 -5.21 3.88 22.01
CA LEU A 101 -5.88 3.19 23.11
C LEU A 101 -5.33 1.78 23.36
N ASP A 102 -4.79 1.12 22.33
CA ASP A 102 -4.16 -0.18 22.47
C ASP A 102 -2.98 -0.15 23.47
N GLU A 103 -2.27 0.97 23.60
CA GLU A 103 -1.18 1.13 24.58
C GLU A 103 -1.68 0.97 26.03
N GLU A 104 -2.83 1.56 26.33
CA GLU A 104 -3.45 1.50 27.66
C GLU A 104 -4.03 0.10 27.92
N TYR A 105 -4.81 -0.43 26.97
CA TYR A 105 -5.52 -1.69 27.17
C TYR A 105 -4.61 -2.92 27.13
N LEU A 106 -3.47 -2.84 26.45
CA LEU A 106 -2.42 -3.85 26.53
C LEU A 106 -1.53 -3.69 27.79
N LYS A 107 -1.70 -2.59 28.53
CA LYS A 107 -0.97 -2.26 29.75
C LYS A 107 0.55 -2.28 29.53
N VAL A 108 1.00 -1.58 28.51
CA VAL A 108 2.41 -1.50 28.15
C VAL A 108 3.03 -0.16 28.55
N ASP A 109 4.33 -0.19 28.83
CA ASP A 109 5.15 1.00 29.07
C ASP A 109 5.72 1.58 27.77
N ALA A 110 5.83 0.75 26.74
CA ALA A 110 6.47 1.09 25.47
C ALA A 110 5.74 0.49 24.27
N GLN A 111 5.74 1.21 23.15
CA GLN A 111 5.34 0.72 21.83
C GLN A 111 6.53 0.76 20.88
N PHE A 112 6.74 -0.34 20.16
CA PHE A 112 7.78 -0.48 19.15
C PHE A 112 7.17 -0.53 17.74
N GLY A 113 7.75 0.20 16.79
CA GLY A 113 7.33 0.18 15.39
C GLY A 113 8.28 0.95 14.47
N GLY A 114 7.93 1.06 13.19
CA GLY A 114 8.73 1.79 12.21
C GLY A 114 8.67 3.30 12.40
N VAL A 115 9.67 4.02 11.86
CA VAL A 115 9.64 5.50 11.81
C VAL A 115 8.43 6.05 11.04
N ASP A 116 7.79 5.26 10.18
CA ASP A 116 6.54 5.63 9.49
C ASP A 116 5.33 5.69 10.43
N GLN A 117 5.43 5.12 11.64
CA GLN A 117 4.41 5.23 12.69
C GLN A 117 4.60 6.47 13.59
N ARG A 118 5.67 7.26 13.38
CA ARG A 118 6.02 8.41 14.24
C ARG A 118 4.85 9.35 14.49
N LYS A 119 4.05 9.64 13.47
CA LYS A 119 2.90 10.56 13.61
C LYS A 119 1.81 9.99 14.52
N ILE A 120 1.58 8.68 14.48
CA ILE A 120 0.64 8.01 15.39
C ILE A 120 1.21 7.99 16.81
N PHE A 121 2.49 7.71 16.99
CA PHE A 121 3.14 7.75 18.31
C PHE A 121 3.05 9.13 18.97
N THR A 122 3.36 10.20 18.23
CA THR A 122 3.20 11.57 18.75
C THR A 122 1.74 11.94 19.01
N PHE A 123 0.80 11.31 18.29
CA PHE A 123 -0.63 11.47 18.53
C PHE A 123 -1.05 10.79 19.83
N SER A 124 -0.60 9.56 20.10
CA SER A 124 -0.82 8.86 21.37
C SER A 124 -0.30 9.68 22.56
N GLU A 125 0.94 10.18 22.47
CA GLU A 125 1.55 11.01 23.52
C GLU A 125 0.78 12.30 23.81
N LYS A 126 0.10 12.85 22.80
CA LYS A 126 -0.71 14.07 22.94
C LYS A 126 -2.07 13.77 23.57
N TYR A 127 -2.75 12.71 23.14
CA TYR A 127 -4.17 12.50 23.45
C TYR A 127 -4.45 11.54 24.60
N LEU A 128 -3.59 10.55 24.88
CA LEU A 128 -3.77 9.66 26.03
C LEU A 128 -3.85 10.40 27.38
N PRO A 129 -3.02 11.44 27.65
CA PRO A 129 -3.13 12.22 28.87
C PRO A 129 -4.48 12.91 29.05
N SER A 130 -5.13 13.31 27.96
CA SER A 130 -6.45 13.95 28.01
C SER A 130 -7.57 13.01 28.44
N LEU A 131 -7.35 11.69 28.33
CA LEU A 131 -8.25 10.66 28.86
C LEU A 131 -7.91 10.25 30.31
N GLY A 132 -6.80 10.76 30.85
CA GLY A 132 -6.26 10.41 32.16
C GLY A 132 -5.23 9.27 32.12
N TYR A 133 -4.76 8.88 30.93
CA TYR A 133 -3.81 7.79 30.75
C TYR A 133 -2.36 8.29 30.64
N ALA A 134 -1.41 7.43 31.02
CA ALA A 134 0.00 7.76 30.94
C ALA A 134 0.48 7.87 29.47
N LYS A 135 1.54 8.64 29.24
CA LYS A 135 2.28 8.57 27.97
C LYS A 135 3.17 7.32 27.97
N ARG A 136 3.40 6.74 26.80
CA ARG A 136 4.27 5.57 26.63
C ARG A 136 5.57 5.96 25.94
N ILE A 137 6.57 5.11 26.11
CA ILE A 137 7.85 5.20 25.42
C ILE A 137 7.66 4.68 23.98
N HIS A 138 8.14 5.44 23.00
CA HIS A 138 8.07 5.02 21.60
C HIS A 138 9.46 4.68 21.05
N LEU A 139 9.64 3.42 20.64
CA LEU A 139 10.89 2.92 20.05
C LEU A 139 10.69 2.74 18.54
N MET A 140 11.47 3.49 17.75
CA MET A 140 11.32 3.54 16.29
C MET A 140 12.49 2.88 15.56
N ASN A 141 12.22 1.85 14.76
CA ASN A 141 13.23 1.27 13.87
C ASN A 141 13.28 2.02 12.52
N PRO A 142 14.46 2.15 11.90
CA PRO A 142 14.57 2.74 10.56
C PRO A 142 13.83 1.89 9.53
N MET A 143 13.41 2.53 8.44
CA MET A 143 12.85 1.82 7.29
C MET A 143 13.96 1.06 6.57
N VAL A 144 13.86 -0.27 6.56
CA VAL A 144 14.67 -1.08 5.65
C VAL A 144 14.05 -0.96 4.26
N PRO A 145 14.78 -0.45 3.26
CA PRO A 145 14.24 -0.33 1.91
C PRO A 145 13.93 -1.70 1.32
N GLY A 146 12.93 -1.75 0.44
CA GLY A 146 12.65 -2.94 -0.36
C GLY A 146 13.77 -3.20 -1.38
N LEU A 147 13.72 -4.34 -2.06
CA LEU A 147 14.76 -4.74 -3.02
C LEU A 147 14.93 -3.76 -4.18
N THR A 148 13.93 -2.94 -4.47
CA THR A 148 13.96 -1.88 -5.50
C THR A 148 14.37 -0.52 -4.94
N CYS A 149 14.81 -0.44 -3.67
CA CYS A 149 15.20 0.78 -2.96
C CYS A 149 14.07 1.77 -2.61
N ASP A 150 12.82 1.37 -2.84
CA ASP A 150 11.60 2.05 -2.39
C ASP A 150 10.97 1.33 -1.19
N LYS A 151 9.89 1.89 -0.61
CA LYS A 151 9.12 1.23 0.45
C LYS A 151 8.62 -0.14 -0.04
N MET A 152 8.83 -1.18 0.76
CA MET A 152 8.29 -2.52 0.47
C MET A 152 6.77 -2.46 0.28
N SER A 153 6.28 -3.02 -0.83
CA SER A 153 4.87 -3.02 -1.16
C SER A 153 4.37 -4.43 -1.41
N ALA A 154 3.33 -4.83 -0.68
CA ALA A 154 2.63 -6.08 -0.95
C ALA A 154 1.99 -6.11 -2.36
N SER A 155 1.85 -4.96 -3.02
CA SER A 155 1.29 -4.84 -4.37
C SER A 155 2.33 -4.92 -5.50
N ILE A 156 3.63 -4.93 -5.17
CA ILE A 156 4.72 -5.03 -6.15
C ILE A 156 5.51 -6.29 -5.81
N GLU A 157 5.28 -7.36 -6.57
CA GLU A 157 5.82 -8.70 -6.30
C GLU A 157 7.37 -8.75 -6.27
N ASP A 158 8.01 -7.99 -7.17
CA ASP A 158 9.47 -7.89 -7.25
C ASP A 158 10.08 -6.98 -6.15
N SER A 159 9.28 -6.24 -5.38
CA SER A 159 9.78 -5.30 -4.35
C SER A 159 10.17 -5.96 -3.03
N LYS A 160 9.71 -7.20 -2.80
CA LYS A 160 9.89 -7.93 -1.54
C LYS A 160 10.22 -9.40 -1.77
N ILE A 161 10.94 -9.98 -0.81
CA ILE A 161 11.08 -11.43 -0.69
C ILE A 161 9.96 -11.91 0.24
N ASP A 162 9.15 -12.84 -0.24
CA ASP A 162 8.15 -13.49 0.59
C ASP A 162 8.80 -14.62 1.41
N LEU A 163 8.25 -14.90 2.59
CA LEU A 163 8.82 -15.92 3.48
C LEU A 163 8.69 -17.33 2.89
N LEU A 164 7.74 -17.50 1.96
CA LEU A 164 7.48 -18.76 1.26
C LEU A 164 8.01 -18.79 -0.18
N ASP A 165 8.69 -17.73 -0.66
CA ASP A 165 9.36 -17.75 -1.97
C ASP A 165 10.35 -18.93 -2.00
N ASP A 166 10.44 -19.67 -3.10
CA ASP A 166 11.43 -20.75 -3.25
C ASP A 166 12.87 -20.20 -3.44
N PRO A 167 13.92 -21.04 -3.28
CA PRO A 167 15.30 -20.58 -3.40
C PRO A 167 15.67 -19.89 -4.71
N GLU A 168 15.11 -20.35 -5.84
CA GLU A 168 15.38 -19.77 -7.15
C GLU A 168 14.68 -18.42 -7.30
N THR A 169 13.46 -18.28 -6.78
CA THR A 169 12.74 -17.00 -6.73
C THR A 169 13.49 -15.97 -5.89
N VAL A 170 14.01 -16.34 -4.71
CA VAL A 170 14.84 -15.45 -3.87
C VAL A 170 16.07 -14.98 -4.65
N LYS A 171 16.79 -15.91 -5.29
CA LYS A 171 17.99 -15.59 -6.09
C LYS A 171 17.67 -14.66 -7.26
N LYS A 172 16.56 -14.91 -7.96
CA LYS A 172 16.08 -14.08 -9.07
C LYS A 172 15.74 -12.66 -8.62
N LYS A 173 15.01 -12.50 -7.51
CA LYS A 173 14.65 -11.19 -6.95
C LYS A 173 15.88 -10.40 -6.50
N LEU A 174 16.81 -11.04 -5.80
CA LEU A 174 18.08 -10.39 -5.40
C LEU A 174 18.95 -10.02 -6.60
N LYS A 175 18.97 -10.83 -7.67
CA LYS A 175 19.71 -10.49 -8.89
C LYS A 175 19.24 -9.18 -9.49
N LYS A 176 17.92 -8.94 -9.50
CA LYS A 176 17.28 -7.70 -9.97
C LYS A 176 17.44 -6.50 -9.04
N ALA A 177 17.75 -6.72 -7.76
CA ALA A 177 17.89 -5.64 -6.78
C ALA A 177 18.96 -4.64 -7.21
N PHE A 178 18.75 -3.36 -6.95
CA PHE A 178 19.76 -2.34 -7.23
C PHE A 178 20.95 -2.51 -6.29
N CYS A 179 22.16 -2.62 -6.86
CA CYS A 179 23.42 -2.75 -6.12
C CYS A 179 24.57 -2.42 -7.08
N GLU A 180 25.04 -1.17 -7.04
CA GLU A 180 26.09 -0.66 -7.90
C GLU A 180 27.47 -0.80 -7.22
N PRO A 181 28.55 -1.15 -7.94
CA PRO A 181 29.88 -1.32 -7.34
C PRO A 181 30.38 -0.05 -6.63
N GLY A 182 30.71 -0.15 -5.35
CA GLY A 182 31.19 0.99 -4.54
C GLY A 182 30.10 1.92 -4.01
N ASN A 183 28.84 1.72 -4.41
CA ASN A 183 27.73 2.58 -3.98
C ASN A 183 27.14 2.11 -2.65
N LEU A 184 27.37 2.90 -1.59
CA LEU A 184 26.81 2.67 -0.26
C LEU A 184 25.42 3.30 -0.08
N GLU A 185 25.05 4.25 -0.94
CA GLU A 185 23.77 4.95 -0.84
C GLU A 185 22.68 4.20 -1.58
N LYS A 186 21.47 4.15 -1.00
CA LYS A 186 20.31 3.46 -1.59
C LYS A 186 20.65 2.03 -2.02
N ASN A 187 21.31 1.28 -1.15
CA ASN A 187 21.72 -0.10 -1.43
C ASN A 187 20.98 -1.06 -0.50
N ALA A 188 19.82 -1.55 -0.95
CA ALA A 188 18.96 -2.42 -0.15
C ALA A 188 19.65 -3.72 0.28
N VAL A 189 20.64 -4.20 -0.49
CA VAL A 189 21.40 -5.40 -0.15
C VAL A 189 22.32 -5.13 1.05
N LEU A 190 23.01 -3.99 1.07
CA LEU A 190 23.84 -3.58 2.21
C LEU A 190 22.99 -3.25 3.45
N ASP A 191 21.85 -2.58 3.27
CA ASP A 191 20.94 -2.27 4.37
C ASP A 191 20.38 -3.54 5.01
N PHE A 192 20.07 -4.56 4.21
CA PHE A 192 19.68 -5.87 4.72
C PHE A 192 20.82 -6.54 5.50
N CYS A 193 22.06 -6.46 5.01
CA CYS A 193 23.21 -6.95 5.78
C CYS A 193 23.32 -6.25 7.14
N LYS A 194 23.21 -4.92 7.17
CA LYS A 194 23.33 -4.10 8.38
C LYS A 194 22.24 -4.38 9.41
N HIS A 195 20.99 -4.45 8.97
CA HIS A 195 19.83 -4.48 9.86
C HIS A 195 19.31 -5.88 10.16
N VAL A 196 19.66 -6.88 9.35
CA VAL A 196 19.18 -8.26 9.50
C VAL A 196 20.34 -9.23 9.69
N ILE A 197 21.27 -9.33 8.73
CA ILE A 197 22.30 -10.38 8.77
C ILE A 197 23.24 -10.22 9.96
N PHE A 198 23.93 -9.08 10.09
CA PHE A 198 24.91 -8.88 11.17
C PHE A 198 24.33 -8.98 12.59
N PRO A 199 23.13 -8.43 12.88
CA PRO A 199 22.48 -8.64 14.17
C PRO A 199 22.16 -10.11 14.48
N LEU A 200 21.88 -10.93 13.45
CA LEU A 200 21.53 -12.35 13.58
C LEU A 200 22.75 -13.28 13.63
N LEU A 201 23.93 -12.82 13.23
CA LEU A 201 25.15 -13.64 13.26
C LEU A 201 25.70 -13.84 14.67
N HIS A 202 25.24 -13.12 15.68
CA HIS A 202 25.66 -13.27 17.09
C HIS A 202 27.20 -13.29 17.30
N GLY A 203 27.96 -12.60 16.43
CA GLY A 203 29.43 -12.56 16.48
C GLY A 203 30.13 -13.54 15.52
N GLU A 204 29.39 -14.36 14.78
CA GLU A 204 29.92 -15.14 13.65
C GLU A 204 30.26 -14.26 12.44
N GLU A 205 31.14 -14.76 11.58
CA GLU A 205 31.56 -14.06 10.38
C GLU A 205 30.57 -14.25 9.22
N PHE A 206 30.32 -13.17 8.48
CA PHE A 206 29.56 -13.22 7.23
C PHE A 206 30.47 -13.65 6.07
N SER A 207 30.35 -14.91 5.64
CA SER A 207 31.14 -15.48 4.55
C SER A 207 30.53 -15.21 3.18
N VAL A 208 31.35 -14.70 2.26
CA VAL A 208 31.05 -14.55 0.84
C VAL A 208 31.93 -15.51 0.06
N GLU A 209 31.29 -16.54 -0.51
CA GLU A 209 31.95 -17.51 -1.37
C GLU A 209 32.16 -16.92 -2.77
N ARG A 210 33.40 -17.02 -3.26
CA ARG A 210 33.80 -16.49 -4.58
C ARG A 210 34.77 -17.44 -5.25
N ASP A 211 34.75 -17.44 -6.57
CA ASP A 211 35.70 -18.21 -7.36
C ASP A 211 37.15 -17.79 -7.06
N ALA A 212 38.09 -18.73 -7.16
CA ALA A 212 39.51 -18.47 -6.93
C ALA A 212 40.07 -17.37 -7.86
N GLN A 213 39.49 -17.22 -9.05
CA GLN A 213 39.83 -16.16 -10.01
C GLN A 213 39.29 -14.77 -9.62
N ALA A 214 38.28 -14.70 -8.75
CA ALA A 214 37.64 -13.48 -8.26
C ALA A 214 38.19 -13.04 -6.88
N GLY A 215 39.34 -13.58 -6.45
CA GLY A 215 39.99 -13.23 -5.19
C GLY A 215 39.65 -14.13 -4.01
N GLY A 216 38.94 -15.24 -4.23
CA GLY A 216 38.64 -16.27 -3.23
C GLY A 216 37.65 -15.83 -2.15
N ASN A 217 37.29 -16.78 -1.28
CA ASN A 217 36.33 -16.58 -0.19
C ASN A 217 36.80 -15.45 0.74
N ILE A 218 35.87 -14.58 1.12
CA ILE A 218 36.10 -13.49 2.06
C ILE A 218 35.08 -13.57 3.18
N ALA A 219 35.51 -13.32 4.41
CA ALA A 219 34.65 -13.33 5.58
C ALA A 219 34.72 -11.97 6.29
N PHE A 220 33.58 -11.51 6.80
CA PHE A 220 33.46 -10.22 7.47
C PHE A 220 32.94 -10.38 8.90
N SER A 221 33.72 -9.92 9.88
CA SER A 221 33.32 -9.96 11.30
C SER A 221 32.33 -8.88 11.70
N ASN A 222 32.20 -7.80 10.91
CA ASN A 222 31.27 -6.71 11.19
C ASN A 222 30.87 -5.95 9.92
N PHE A 223 29.77 -5.19 10.01
CA PHE A 223 29.24 -4.40 8.89
C PHE A 223 30.21 -3.33 8.38
N SER A 224 31.03 -2.74 9.25
CA SER A 224 31.99 -1.71 8.83
C SER A 224 33.05 -2.28 7.88
N ALA A 225 33.53 -3.51 8.14
CA ALA A 225 34.47 -4.21 7.28
C ALA A 225 33.85 -4.57 5.92
N LEU A 226 32.59 -5.05 5.91
CA LEU A 226 31.85 -5.31 4.68
C LEU A 226 31.68 -4.03 3.86
N SER A 227 31.25 -2.95 4.51
CA SER A 227 31.00 -1.66 3.85
C SER A 227 32.27 -1.06 3.26
N ALA A 228 33.42 -1.16 3.95
CA ALA A 228 34.70 -0.69 3.43
C ALA A 228 35.14 -1.51 2.20
N SER A 229 35.07 -2.85 2.28
CA SER A 229 35.42 -3.72 1.15
C SER A 229 34.53 -3.52 -0.08
N PHE A 230 33.25 -3.20 0.14
CA PHE A 230 32.33 -2.85 -0.94
C PHE A 230 32.66 -1.48 -1.55
N ALA A 231 32.96 -0.47 -0.73
CA ALA A 231 33.35 0.88 -1.17
C ALA A 231 34.65 0.86 -1.99
N ASP A 232 35.63 0.07 -1.57
CA ASP A 232 36.92 -0.12 -2.24
C ASP A 232 36.82 -1.00 -3.49
N LYS A 233 35.60 -1.46 -3.85
CA LYS A 233 35.31 -2.33 -4.99
C LYS A 233 36.04 -3.69 -4.93
N ALA A 234 36.54 -4.07 -3.76
CA ALA A 234 37.13 -5.38 -3.50
C ALA A 234 36.07 -6.50 -3.41
N LEU A 235 34.83 -6.13 -3.06
CA LEU A 235 33.66 -7.01 -3.09
C LEU A 235 32.73 -6.63 -4.25
N HIS A 236 32.51 -7.57 -5.18
CA HIS A 236 31.64 -7.34 -6.33
C HIS A 236 30.15 -7.48 -5.93
N PRO A 237 29.24 -6.65 -6.48
CA PRO A 237 27.81 -6.72 -6.17
C PRO A 237 27.15 -8.08 -6.40
N ALA A 238 27.59 -8.84 -7.42
CA ALA A 238 27.04 -10.16 -7.72
C ALA A 238 27.36 -11.18 -6.61
N ASP A 239 28.57 -11.09 -6.03
CA ASP A 239 29.02 -11.98 -4.97
C ASP A 239 28.26 -11.67 -3.68
N LEU A 240 28.13 -10.38 -3.35
CA LEU A 240 27.33 -9.92 -2.22
C LEU A 240 25.87 -10.39 -2.33
N LYS A 241 25.23 -10.21 -3.49
CA LYS A 241 23.86 -10.70 -3.73
C LYS A 241 23.74 -12.21 -3.56
N THR A 242 24.73 -12.96 -4.01
CA THR A 242 24.75 -14.43 -3.91
C THR A 242 24.88 -14.87 -2.46
N ALA A 243 25.82 -14.30 -1.70
CA ALA A 243 25.98 -14.59 -0.28
C ALA A 243 24.73 -14.24 0.54
N VAL A 244 24.11 -13.08 0.27
CA VAL A 244 22.83 -12.69 0.89
C VAL A 244 21.72 -13.68 0.53
N ALA A 245 21.64 -14.15 -0.72
CA ALA A 245 20.67 -15.16 -1.13
C ALA A 245 20.85 -16.48 -0.38
N VAL A 246 22.09 -16.92 -0.18
CA VAL A 246 22.40 -18.13 0.59
C VAL A 246 21.96 -17.97 2.04
N PHE A 247 22.27 -16.84 2.67
CA PHE A 247 21.86 -16.57 4.05
C PHE A 247 20.34 -16.53 4.20
N ILE A 248 19.64 -15.79 3.33
CA ILE A 248 18.17 -15.71 3.35
C ILE A 248 17.57 -17.10 3.17
N ASN A 249 18.08 -17.90 2.22
CA ASN A 249 17.58 -19.25 2.02
C ASN A 249 17.79 -20.15 3.24
N LYS A 250 18.96 -20.09 3.89
CA LYS A 250 19.23 -20.82 5.14
C LYS A 250 18.19 -20.48 6.22
N MET A 251 17.85 -19.20 6.36
CA MET A 251 16.85 -18.73 7.32
C MET A 251 15.41 -19.13 6.94
N LEU A 252 15.09 -19.14 5.65
CA LEU A 252 13.73 -19.47 5.18
C LEU A 252 13.46 -20.97 5.09
N THR A 253 14.48 -21.83 4.96
CA THR A 253 14.32 -23.29 4.89
C THR A 253 13.43 -23.88 6.00
N PRO A 254 13.70 -23.68 7.31
CA PRO A 254 12.88 -24.27 8.36
C PRO A 254 11.44 -23.75 8.33
N ILE A 255 11.23 -22.50 7.90
CA ILE A 255 9.91 -21.90 7.75
C ILE A 255 9.17 -22.57 6.59
N ARG A 256 9.82 -22.72 5.43
CA ARG A 256 9.24 -23.39 4.25
C ARG A 256 8.87 -24.84 4.54
N GLU A 257 9.75 -25.58 5.21
CA GLU A 257 9.51 -26.98 5.58
C GLU A 257 8.27 -27.10 6.47
N LYS A 258 8.18 -26.29 7.54
CA LYS A 258 7.03 -26.30 8.43
C LYS A 258 5.74 -25.86 7.73
N MET A 259 5.83 -24.84 6.89
CA MET A 259 4.67 -24.30 6.16
C MET A 259 4.21 -25.19 5.00
N SER A 260 5.03 -26.16 4.58
CA SER A 260 4.66 -27.19 3.59
C SER A 260 3.91 -28.38 4.19
N GLU A 261 3.80 -28.48 5.52
CA GLU A 261 3.00 -29.51 6.18
C GLU A 261 1.52 -29.41 5.75
N PRO A 262 0.79 -30.52 5.56
CA PRO A 262 -0.56 -30.51 4.98
C PRO A 262 -1.56 -29.58 5.68
N GLU A 263 -1.47 -29.45 7.01
CA GLU A 263 -2.33 -28.53 7.78
C GLU A 263 -1.99 -27.07 7.51
N MET A 264 -0.70 -26.75 7.45
CA MET A 264 -0.22 -25.39 7.21
C MET A 264 -0.42 -24.97 5.75
N ALA A 265 -0.21 -25.87 4.79
CA ALA A 265 -0.48 -25.61 3.38
C ALA A 265 -1.96 -25.27 3.16
N LYS A 266 -2.89 -26.00 3.80
CA LYS A 266 -4.32 -25.68 3.78
C LYS A 266 -4.61 -24.32 4.40
N LEU A 267 -3.96 -23.98 5.51
CA LEU A 267 -4.10 -22.66 6.14
C LEU A 267 -3.62 -21.54 5.20
N VAL A 268 -2.49 -21.72 4.52
CA VAL A 268 -1.95 -20.75 3.55
C VAL A 268 -2.93 -20.54 2.41
N GLU A 269 -3.43 -21.62 1.82
CA GLU A 269 -4.41 -21.55 0.73
C GLU A 269 -5.73 -20.92 1.19
N ALA A 270 -6.20 -21.20 2.40
CA ALA A 270 -7.41 -20.61 2.93
C ALA A 270 -7.25 -19.12 3.32
N ALA A 271 -6.09 -18.73 3.85
CA ALA A 271 -5.79 -17.35 4.27
C ALA A 271 -5.49 -16.43 3.08
N TYR A 272 -4.87 -16.99 2.05
CA TYR A 272 -4.51 -16.35 0.79
C TYR A 272 -4.94 -17.23 -0.37
N PRO A 273 -6.27 -17.34 -0.62
CA PRO A 273 -6.77 -18.09 -1.76
C PRO A 273 -6.09 -17.54 -3.01
N SER A 274 -5.28 -18.40 -3.62
CA SER A 274 -4.52 -18.07 -4.83
C SER A 274 -5.46 -17.41 -5.83
N SER A 275 -4.92 -16.47 -6.59
CA SER A 275 -5.60 -15.48 -7.42
C SER A 275 -6.47 -16.01 -8.58
N LYS A 276 -7.09 -17.19 -8.44
CA LYS A 276 -8.32 -17.56 -9.16
C LYS A 276 -9.56 -16.87 -8.57
N LEU A 277 -9.52 -16.48 -7.31
CA LEU A 277 -10.20 -15.24 -6.95
C LEU A 277 -9.29 -14.15 -7.46
N LYS A 278 -9.56 -13.68 -8.69
CA LYS A 278 -9.32 -12.27 -8.98
C LYS A 278 -9.70 -11.57 -7.69
N LEU A 279 -8.74 -10.89 -7.05
CA LEU A 279 -9.10 -9.63 -6.45
C LEU A 279 -9.82 -8.96 -7.61
N ASN A 280 -11.15 -9.01 -7.54
CA ASN A 280 -11.90 -7.83 -7.80
C ASN A 280 -11.16 -6.76 -6.98
N LYS A 281 -10.14 -6.14 -7.59
CA LYS A 281 -10.34 -4.78 -8.06
C LYS A 281 -11.74 -4.80 -8.67
N GLN A 282 -12.75 -4.73 -7.80
CA GLN A 282 -13.74 -3.74 -7.98
C GLN A 282 -12.90 -2.45 -8.08
N LYS A 283 -12.42 -2.16 -9.30
CA LYS A 283 -12.99 -1.03 -10.00
C LYS A 283 -14.46 -1.17 -9.64
N GLN A 284 -14.91 -0.43 -8.63
CA GLN A 284 -16.32 -0.13 -8.59
C GLN A 284 -16.54 0.44 -10.00
N GLU A 285 -16.92 -0.41 -10.96
CA GLU A 285 -18.15 -0.18 -11.67
C GLU A 285 -19.16 -0.05 -10.54
N ALA A 286 -19.18 1.16 -9.95
CA ALA A 286 -20.32 1.66 -9.25
C ALA A 286 -21.44 1.29 -10.20
N GLU A 287 -22.34 0.44 -9.70
CA GLU A 287 -23.53 -0.04 -10.38
C GLU A 287 -23.92 1.01 -11.42
N LEU A 288 -23.89 0.63 -12.71
CA LEU A 288 -24.16 1.52 -13.83
C LEU A 288 -25.60 2.03 -13.68
N THR A 289 -25.73 3.06 -12.85
CA THR A 289 -26.96 3.71 -12.47
C THR A 289 -27.04 4.98 -13.29
N VAL A 290 -28.23 5.26 -13.80
CA VAL A 290 -28.51 6.46 -14.59
C VAL A 290 -28.08 7.73 -13.83
N GLY A 291 -28.06 7.72 -12.50
CA GLY A 291 -27.62 8.83 -11.65
C GLY A 291 -26.14 9.23 -11.79
N ARG A 292 -25.30 8.44 -12.49
CA ARG A 292 -23.93 8.82 -12.83
C ARG A 292 -23.85 9.70 -14.07
N LEU A 293 -24.92 9.84 -14.83
CA LEU A 293 -24.96 10.69 -16.02
C LEU A 293 -25.29 12.13 -15.60
N ASP A 294 -24.37 13.06 -15.84
CA ASP A 294 -24.63 14.49 -15.66
C ASP A 294 -25.33 15.01 -16.92
N MET A 295 -26.64 14.82 -16.97
CA MET A 295 -27.49 15.27 -18.08
C MET A 295 -28.12 16.60 -17.71
N ARG A 296 -27.85 17.64 -18.51
CA ARG A 296 -28.40 18.98 -18.31
C ARG A 296 -29.16 19.43 -19.55
N VAL A 297 -30.20 20.22 -19.34
CA VAL A 297 -30.85 20.94 -20.44
C VAL A 297 -30.02 22.20 -20.70
N GLY A 298 -29.48 22.30 -21.91
CA GLY A 298 -28.74 23.48 -22.36
C GLY A 298 -29.43 24.16 -23.53
N LYS A 299 -29.15 25.44 -23.72
CA LYS A 299 -29.61 26.22 -24.88
C LYS A 299 -28.45 26.44 -25.84
N ILE A 300 -28.64 26.10 -27.11
CA ILE A 300 -27.65 26.40 -28.15
C ILE A 300 -27.68 27.92 -28.39
N VAL A 301 -26.61 28.61 -27.99
CA VAL A 301 -26.48 30.06 -28.17
C VAL A 301 -25.84 30.43 -29.50
N ARG A 302 -25.04 29.51 -30.07
CA ARG A 302 -24.41 29.68 -31.37
C ARG A 302 -24.17 28.32 -32.00
N VAL A 303 -24.37 28.23 -33.31
CA VAL A 303 -24.04 27.04 -34.09
C VAL A 303 -23.35 27.45 -35.39
N ARG A 304 -22.34 26.70 -35.80
CA ARG A 304 -21.64 26.90 -37.07
C ARG A 304 -21.26 25.57 -37.71
N GLN A 305 -21.10 25.57 -39.02
CA GLN A 305 -20.53 24.44 -39.74
C GLN A 305 -19.06 24.23 -39.34
N HIS A 306 -18.65 22.97 -39.16
CA HIS A 306 -17.26 22.63 -38.92
C HIS A 306 -16.43 22.81 -40.21
N GLU A 307 -15.33 23.56 -40.14
CA GLU A 307 -14.52 23.98 -41.29
C GLU A 307 -13.89 22.79 -42.05
N GLU A 308 -13.44 21.76 -41.32
CA GLU A 308 -12.82 20.56 -41.90
C GLU A 308 -13.78 19.35 -42.05
N ALA A 309 -15.09 19.52 -41.80
CA ALA A 309 -16.04 18.41 -41.83
C ALA A 309 -17.47 18.84 -42.15
N GLU A 310 -17.98 18.41 -43.30
CA GLU A 310 -19.35 18.71 -43.76
C GLU A 310 -20.44 18.05 -42.90
N ASN A 311 -20.10 16.95 -42.21
CA ASN A 311 -21.04 16.22 -41.36
C ASN A 311 -21.04 16.67 -39.90
N LEU A 312 -20.29 17.71 -39.54
CA LEU A 312 -20.16 18.16 -38.15
C LEU A 312 -20.60 19.60 -37.98
N PHE A 313 -21.32 19.86 -36.89
CA PHE A 313 -21.55 21.20 -36.36
C PHE A 313 -20.67 21.46 -35.15
N VAL A 314 -20.38 22.74 -34.92
CA VAL A 314 -19.75 23.25 -33.70
C VAL A 314 -20.78 24.12 -33.01
N GLU A 315 -21.27 23.64 -31.87
CA GLU A 315 -22.25 24.34 -31.04
C GLU A 315 -21.60 24.97 -29.81
N GLU A 316 -21.99 26.20 -29.48
CA GLU A 316 -21.80 26.78 -28.16
C GLU A 316 -23.11 26.62 -27.40
N ILE A 317 -23.08 25.85 -26.30
CA ILE A 317 -24.28 25.47 -25.55
C ILE A 317 -24.16 25.98 -24.11
N ASP A 318 -25.09 26.85 -23.72
CA ASP A 318 -25.21 27.32 -22.36
C ASP A 318 -25.94 26.27 -21.51
N VAL A 319 -25.24 25.72 -20.52
CA VAL A 319 -25.73 24.72 -19.56
C VAL A 319 -25.77 25.26 -18.12
N GLY A 320 -25.72 26.59 -17.94
CA GLY A 320 -25.69 27.25 -16.63
C GLY A 320 -24.31 27.29 -15.97
N GLU A 321 -23.24 27.25 -16.77
CA GLU A 321 -21.85 27.40 -16.33
C GLU A 321 -21.33 28.82 -16.62
N ASN A 322 -20.13 29.16 -16.14
CA ASN A 322 -19.55 30.50 -16.34
C ASN A 322 -19.37 30.87 -17.82
N GLU A 323 -19.11 29.88 -18.68
CA GLU A 323 -18.98 30.03 -20.12
C GLU A 323 -19.74 28.92 -20.86
N PRO A 324 -20.32 29.19 -22.04
CA PRO A 324 -20.95 28.16 -22.87
C PRO A 324 -19.95 27.07 -23.25
N ARG A 325 -20.40 25.82 -23.25
CA ARG A 325 -19.57 24.68 -23.67
C ARG A 325 -19.53 24.59 -25.17
N THR A 326 -18.32 24.43 -25.73
CA THR A 326 -18.17 23.99 -27.12
C THR A 326 -18.46 22.50 -27.23
N VAL A 327 -19.45 22.13 -28.03
CA VAL A 327 -19.77 20.75 -28.40
C VAL A 327 -19.60 20.61 -29.91
N VAL A 328 -19.10 19.46 -30.34
CA VAL A 328 -19.01 19.11 -31.77
C VAL A 328 -19.91 17.90 -32.00
N SER A 329 -20.95 18.07 -32.81
CA SER A 329 -21.98 17.05 -33.04
C SER A 329 -22.05 16.62 -34.51
N GLY A 330 -22.56 15.41 -34.75
CA GLY A 330 -22.84 14.89 -36.09
C GLY A 330 -24.18 15.33 -36.67
N LEU A 331 -24.81 16.38 -36.13
CA LEU A 331 -26.18 16.76 -36.47
C LEU A 331 -26.34 17.37 -37.85
N ALA A 332 -25.25 17.72 -38.54
CA ALA A 332 -25.30 18.31 -39.88
C ALA A 332 -25.95 17.40 -40.94
N GLN A 333 -26.05 16.10 -40.67
CA GLN A 333 -26.76 15.16 -41.55
C GLN A 333 -28.28 15.16 -41.35
N HIS A 334 -28.78 15.79 -40.29
CA HIS A 334 -30.17 15.67 -39.85
C HIS A 334 -30.88 17.00 -39.63
N TYR A 335 -30.12 18.08 -39.40
CA TYR A 335 -30.65 19.41 -39.10
C TYR A 335 -29.87 20.46 -39.90
N HIS A 336 -30.54 21.55 -40.25
CA HIS A 336 -29.89 22.76 -40.73
C HIS A 336 -29.48 23.67 -39.55
N LEU A 337 -28.56 24.61 -39.79
CA LEU A 337 -28.07 25.55 -38.77
C LEU A 337 -29.23 26.33 -38.11
N ASP A 338 -30.19 26.75 -38.91
CA ASP A 338 -31.36 27.53 -38.47
C ASP A 338 -32.30 26.71 -37.55
N ASP A 339 -32.25 25.37 -37.63
CA ASP A 339 -33.07 24.47 -36.80
C ASP A 339 -32.51 24.26 -35.38
N LEU A 340 -31.27 24.69 -35.15
CA LEU A 340 -30.51 24.42 -33.93
C LEU A 340 -30.25 25.67 -33.09
N CYS A 341 -30.16 26.85 -33.69
CA CYS A 341 -30.00 28.09 -32.94
C CYS A 341 -31.19 28.30 -31.98
N ASP A 342 -30.89 28.77 -30.76
CA ASP A 342 -31.86 28.99 -29.68
C ASP A 342 -32.64 27.75 -29.19
N ARG A 343 -32.27 26.56 -29.67
CA ARG A 343 -32.95 25.31 -29.31
C ARG A 343 -32.45 24.78 -27.97
N PHE A 344 -33.38 24.27 -27.18
CA PHE A 344 -33.06 23.51 -25.96
C PHE A 344 -32.72 22.06 -26.31
N VAL A 345 -31.59 21.58 -25.80
CA VAL A 345 -31.05 20.24 -26.03
C VAL A 345 -30.61 19.60 -24.72
N VAL A 346 -30.57 18.27 -24.68
CA VAL A 346 -30.02 17.54 -23.54
C VAL A 346 -28.54 17.27 -23.80
N VAL A 347 -27.68 17.71 -22.88
CA VAL A 347 -26.22 17.58 -22.98
C VAL A 347 -25.71 16.70 -21.86
N LEU A 348 -24.91 15.69 -22.22
CA LEU A 348 -24.13 14.91 -21.27
C LEU A 348 -22.82 15.63 -20.97
N CYS A 349 -22.69 16.14 -19.74
CA CYS A 349 -21.67 17.12 -19.34
C CYS A 349 -20.44 16.51 -18.65
N ASN A 350 -20.52 15.25 -18.19
CA ASN A 350 -19.44 14.59 -17.45
C ASN A 350 -18.64 13.56 -18.27
N LEU A 351 -18.70 13.65 -19.61
CA LEU A 351 -17.78 12.94 -20.48
C LEU A 351 -16.41 13.61 -20.49
N LYS A 352 -15.36 12.82 -20.72
CA LYS A 352 -14.02 13.35 -20.98
C LYS A 352 -14.05 14.14 -22.31
N PRO A 353 -13.47 15.35 -22.37
CA PRO A 353 -13.37 16.10 -23.62
C PRO A 353 -12.68 15.29 -24.71
N ALA A 354 -13.20 15.39 -25.94
CA ALA A 354 -12.70 14.66 -27.09
C ALA A 354 -12.38 15.63 -28.23
N LYS A 355 -11.20 15.46 -28.85
CA LYS A 355 -10.85 16.23 -30.06
C LYS A 355 -11.51 15.60 -31.27
N LEU A 356 -12.40 16.34 -31.92
CA LEU A 356 -13.06 15.95 -33.16
C LEU A 356 -12.55 16.91 -34.25
N ARG A 357 -11.75 16.38 -35.18
CA ARG A 357 -11.19 17.14 -36.31
C ARG A 357 -10.55 18.47 -35.88
N GLY A 358 -9.74 18.41 -34.82
CA GLY A 358 -8.97 19.56 -34.31
C GLY A 358 -9.67 20.39 -33.24
N ILE A 359 -11.01 20.36 -33.14
CA ILE A 359 -11.78 21.11 -32.14
C ILE A 359 -12.06 20.24 -30.92
N LEU A 360 -11.90 20.80 -29.72
CA LEU A 360 -12.16 20.10 -28.46
C LEU A 360 -13.65 20.17 -28.11
N SER A 361 -14.35 19.03 -28.14
CA SER A 361 -15.74 18.90 -27.71
C SER A 361 -15.81 18.60 -26.21
N ASN A 362 -16.50 19.45 -25.45
CA ASN A 362 -16.62 19.40 -23.98
C ASN A 362 -17.99 18.87 -23.51
N GLY A 363 -18.65 18.06 -24.33
CA GLY A 363 -19.93 17.44 -24.03
C GLY A 363 -20.46 16.61 -25.19
N MET A 364 -21.66 16.08 -25.03
CA MET A 364 -22.36 15.36 -26.09
C MET A 364 -23.83 15.75 -26.08
N VAL A 365 -24.34 16.23 -27.21
CA VAL A 365 -25.78 16.43 -27.43
C VAL A 365 -26.42 15.07 -27.65
N LEU A 366 -27.50 14.79 -26.91
CA LEU A 366 -28.26 13.56 -27.04
C LEU A 366 -29.44 13.76 -27.99
N CYS A 367 -29.59 12.86 -28.95
CA CYS A 367 -30.70 12.84 -29.90
C CYS A 367 -31.34 11.46 -29.93
N ALA A 368 -32.64 11.42 -30.18
CA ALA A 368 -33.39 10.18 -30.38
C ALA A 368 -34.02 10.21 -31.78
N SER A 369 -33.89 9.11 -32.53
CA SER A 369 -34.65 8.85 -33.74
C SER A 369 -35.77 7.85 -33.42
N ARG A 370 -36.92 7.98 -34.09
CA ARG A 370 -38.02 7.01 -33.97
C ARG A 370 -37.76 5.76 -34.81
#